data_AF-A0A9N9DZH1-F1
#
_entry.id   AF-A0A9N9DZH1-F1
#
_cell.length_a   1.000
_cell.length_b   1.000
_cell.length_c   1.000
_cell.angle_alpha   90.00
_cell.angle_beta   90.00
_cell.angle_gamma   90.00
#
_symmetry.space_group_name_H-M   'P 1'
#
loop_
_entity.id
_entity.type
_entity.pdbx_description
1 polymer ?
#
loop_
_entity_poly.entity_id
_entity_poly.type
_entity_poly.pdbx_seq_one_letter_code
_entity_poly.pdbx_strand_id
1 'polypeptide(L)'
;MSSFSSHVSSIIHPGCPELPVRWFHAIDCPRRDPTKAAQQQPAVSSSSTGTTATKTVKQPSNWVAFSKRDSNALEQAYQANESGVKVACNEDYLFEADVENREIEPVYWLGPTYEIRRGTWFQ
;
A
#
# COMPACT_ATOMS: atom_id res chain seq x y z
N MET A 1 33.45 -5.74 -18.44
CA MET A 1 32.75 -5.27 -17.22
C MET A 1 31.54 -6.18 -17.04
N SER A 2 31.61 -7.14 -16.13
CA SER A 2 30.61 -8.21 -16.02
C SER A 2 29.46 -7.75 -15.12
N SER A 3 28.24 -7.76 -15.66
CA SER A 3 27.04 -7.40 -14.90
C SER A 3 26.60 -8.55 -14.00
N PHE A 4 26.49 -8.29 -12.69
CA PHE A 4 25.93 -9.26 -11.74
C PHE A 4 24.41 -9.15 -11.75
N SER A 5 23.74 -10.07 -12.47
CA SER A 5 22.29 -10.24 -12.34
C SER A 5 21.98 -11.00 -11.05
N SER A 6 21.62 -10.26 -10.00
CA SER A 6 21.20 -10.80 -8.71
C SER A 6 19.79 -11.38 -8.76
N HIS A 7 19.60 -12.47 -9.52
CA HIS A 7 18.42 -13.31 -9.36
C HIS A 7 18.51 -14.01 -8.00
N VAL A 8 17.77 -13.50 -7.02
CA VAL A 8 17.51 -14.23 -5.76
C VAL A 8 16.53 -15.35 -6.07
N SER A 9 17.05 -16.44 -6.65
CA SER A 9 16.34 -17.70 -6.71
C SER A 9 16.15 -18.19 -5.27
N SER A 10 14.94 -18.03 -4.74
CA SER A 10 14.54 -18.53 -3.44
C SER A 10 14.97 -20.00 -3.31
N ILE A 11 15.80 -20.30 -2.30
CA ILE A 11 16.22 -21.67 -1.98
C ILE A 11 15.06 -22.38 -1.29
N ILE A 12 14.01 -22.66 -2.07
CA ILE A 12 12.84 -23.43 -1.63
C ILE A 12 13.24 -24.91 -1.68
N HIS A 13 13.22 -25.56 -0.52
CA HIS A 13 13.42 -27.00 -0.44
C HIS A 13 12.35 -27.73 -1.28
N PRO A 14 12.67 -28.78 -2.07
CA PRO A 14 11.73 -29.42 -3.00
C PRO A 14 10.53 -30.15 -2.37
N GLY A 15 10.31 -29.98 -1.07
CA GLY A 15 9.11 -30.43 -0.34
C GLY A 15 8.39 -29.32 0.43
N CYS A 16 8.75 -28.05 0.20
CA CYS A 16 8.03 -26.90 0.75
C CYS A 16 6.97 -26.46 -0.27
N PRO A 17 5.66 -26.42 0.08
CA PRO A 17 4.62 -25.94 -0.83
C PRO A 17 4.81 -24.45 -1.13
N GLU A 18 4.45 -24.03 -2.34
CA GLU A 18 4.48 -22.61 -2.70
C GLU A 18 3.54 -21.82 -1.77
N LEU A 19 4.10 -20.83 -1.07
CA LEU A 19 3.32 -19.99 -0.15
C LEU A 19 2.45 -19.03 -0.97
N PRO A 20 1.10 -19.12 -0.89
CA PRO A 20 0.24 -18.21 -1.62
C PRO A 20 0.46 -16.77 -1.15
N VAL A 21 0.90 -15.92 -2.07
CA VAL A 21 1.08 -14.48 -1.84
C VAL A 21 -0.25 -13.76 -2.09
N ARG A 22 -0.60 -12.82 -1.21
CA ARG A 22 -1.72 -11.90 -1.41
C ARG A 22 -1.33 -10.50 -0.95
N TRP A 23 -1.75 -9.50 -1.70
CA TRP A 23 -1.59 -8.10 -1.31
C TRP A 23 -2.87 -7.59 -0.64
N PHE A 24 -2.70 -6.64 0.29
CA PHE A 24 -3.76 -6.02 1.07
C PHE A 24 -3.54 -4.51 1.15
N HIS A 25 -4.61 -3.74 1.29
CA HIS A 25 -4.55 -2.32 1.65
C HIS A 25 -5.30 -2.03 2.95
N ALA A 26 -4.85 -1.01 3.68
CA ALA A 26 -5.54 -0.47 4.84
C ALA A 26 -6.85 0.25 4.45
N ILE A 27 -7.80 0.30 5.38
CA ILE A 27 -9.07 1.06 5.22
C ILE A 27 -9.43 1.97 6.40
N ASP A 28 -8.72 1.90 7.54
CA ASP A 28 -9.06 2.64 8.76
C ASP A 28 -8.11 3.81 9.09
N CYS A 29 -6.83 3.68 8.77
CA CYS A 29 -5.81 4.68 9.08
C CYS A 29 -5.15 5.21 7.79
N PRO A 30 -5.59 6.35 7.24
CA PRO A 30 -4.89 6.99 6.12
C PRO A 30 -3.52 7.51 6.57
N ARG A 31 -2.47 7.19 5.80
CA ARG A 31 -1.09 7.64 6.07
C ARG A 31 -0.90 9.13 5.80
N ARG A 32 -1.54 9.62 4.74
CA ARG A 32 -1.54 11.03 4.31
C ARG A 32 -2.98 11.41 3.96
N ASP A 33 -3.41 12.61 4.35
CA ASP A 33 -4.72 13.17 3.99
C ASP A 33 -4.54 14.65 3.59
N PRO A 34 -4.54 14.98 2.28
CA PRO A 34 -4.34 16.35 1.82
C PRO A 34 -5.52 17.27 2.22
N THR A 35 -6.71 16.72 2.43
CA THR A 35 -7.92 17.47 2.84
C THR A 35 -7.74 18.07 4.22
N LYS A 36 -7.22 17.27 5.17
CA LYS A 36 -6.90 17.71 6.54
C LYS A 36 -5.70 18.66 6.60
N ALA A 37 -4.76 18.53 5.65
CA ALA A 37 -3.62 19.44 5.53
C ALA A 37 -4.04 20.82 4.98
N ALA A 38 -4.92 20.85 3.97
CA ALA A 38 -5.41 22.07 3.34
C ALA A 38 -6.32 22.93 4.25
N GLN A 39 -6.96 22.34 5.26
CA GLN A 39 -7.85 23.03 6.20
C GLN A 39 -7.14 23.95 7.23
N GLN A 40 -5.85 24.24 7.07
CA GLN A 40 -5.12 25.20 7.92
C GLN A 40 -5.15 26.64 7.36
N GLN A 41 -6.35 27.13 7.03
CA GLN A 41 -6.65 28.54 6.83
C GLN A 41 -7.72 29.00 7.85
N PRO A 42 -7.70 30.25 8.32
CA PRO A 42 -8.36 30.62 9.56
C PRO A 42 -9.88 30.87 9.44
N ALA A 43 -10.60 30.38 10.46
CA ALA A 43 -11.90 30.82 10.99
C ALA A 43 -13.15 29.93 10.78
N VAL A 44 -13.93 29.85 11.87
CA VAL A 44 -15.31 29.34 12.04
C VAL A 44 -15.52 27.80 12.08
N SER A 45 -15.49 27.32 13.33
CA SER A 45 -16.24 26.22 13.97
C SER A 45 -17.41 25.60 13.16
N SER A 46 -17.68 24.30 13.22
CA SER A 46 -17.76 23.41 14.40
C SER A 46 -17.79 21.93 13.92
N SER A 47 -17.67 20.83 14.68
CA SER A 47 -17.28 20.45 16.07
C SER A 47 -17.46 18.92 16.17
N SER A 48 -16.79 18.10 16.97
CA SER A 48 -15.70 18.22 17.97
C SER A 48 -14.83 16.93 17.87
N THR A 49 -13.94 16.46 18.76
CA THR A 49 -13.47 16.83 20.12
C THR A 49 -11.94 16.73 20.10
N GLY A 50 -11.24 17.71 20.67
CA GLY A 50 -9.77 17.71 20.70
C GLY A 50 -9.19 17.01 21.93
N THR A 51 -7.96 16.52 21.80
CA THR A 51 -7.02 16.44 22.94
C THR A 51 -5.60 16.60 22.44
N THR A 52 -4.84 17.52 23.05
CA THR A 52 -3.39 17.61 22.91
C THR A 52 -2.74 16.39 23.53
N ALA A 53 -2.27 15.45 22.70
CA ALA A 53 -1.47 14.31 23.14
C ALA A 53 -0.40 14.02 22.09
N THR A 54 0.74 13.49 22.54
CA THR A 54 1.82 12.97 21.70
C THR A 54 1.25 12.02 20.64
N LYS A 55 1.32 12.43 19.36
CA LYS A 55 0.73 11.70 18.23
C LYS A 55 1.46 10.38 17.99
N THR A 56 1.10 9.34 18.73
CA THR A 56 1.35 7.96 18.32
C THR A 56 0.54 7.72 17.05
N VAL A 57 1.23 7.53 15.92
CA VAL A 57 0.57 7.22 14.65
C VAL A 57 -0.11 5.86 14.81
N LYS A 58 -1.43 5.85 14.88
CA LYS A 58 -2.22 4.62 14.99
C LYS A 58 -1.94 3.78 13.74
N GLN A 59 -1.39 2.58 13.93
CA GLN A 59 -1.17 1.66 12.83
C GLN A 59 -2.51 1.12 12.31
N PRO A 60 -2.66 0.83 11.01
CA PRO A 60 -3.92 0.34 10.47
C PRO A 60 -4.27 -1.04 11.03
N SER A 61 -5.49 -1.17 11.55
CA SER A 61 -6.01 -2.44 12.08
C SER A 61 -6.87 -3.20 11.09
N ASN A 62 -7.47 -2.51 10.11
CA ASN A 62 -8.41 -3.10 9.16
C ASN A 62 -7.81 -3.15 7.76
N TRP A 63 -7.78 -4.35 7.17
CA TRP A 63 -7.10 -4.66 5.92
C TRP A 63 -8.05 -5.36 4.96
N VAL A 64 -8.08 -4.91 3.70
CA VAL A 64 -8.85 -5.50 2.61
C VAL A 64 -7.89 -6.09 1.59
N ALA A 65 -8.17 -7.32 1.13
CA ALA A 65 -7.36 -7.97 0.12
C ALA A 65 -7.64 -7.38 -1.27
N PHE A 66 -6.59 -7.14 -2.05
CA PHE A 66 -6.71 -6.77 -3.46
C PHE A 66 -7.39 -7.88 -4.27
N SER A 67 -7.87 -7.55 -5.48
CA SER A 67 -8.30 -8.56 -6.44
C SER A 67 -7.15 -9.51 -6.79
N LYS A 68 -7.46 -10.69 -7.36
CA LYS A 68 -6.42 -11.63 -7.79
C LYS A 68 -5.52 -11.03 -8.88
N ARG A 69 -6.10 -10.25 -9.80
CA ARG A 69 -5.38 -9.57 -10.89
C ARG A 69 -4.40 -8.53 -10.33
N ASP A 70 -4.89 -7.64 -9.47
CA ASP A 70 -4.06 -6.58 -8.87
C ASP A 70 -2.98 -7.17 -7.94
N SER A 71 -3.33 -8.20 -7.15
CA SER A 71 -2.35 -8.90 -6.29
C SER A 71 -1.19 -9.49 -7.09
N ASN A 72 -1.47 -10.06 -8.27
CA ASN A 72 -0.44 -10.62 -9.13
C ASN A 72 0.42 -9.53 -9.78
N ALA A 73 -0.18 -8.41 -10.22
CA ALA A 73 0.57 -7.29 -10.78
C ALA A 73 1.48 -6.61 -9.74
N LEU A 74 0.99 -6.42 -8.51
CA LEU A 74 1.78 -5.93 -7.38
C LEU A 74 2.93 -6.87 -7.03
N GLU A 75 2.70 -8.18 -7.03
CA GLU A 75 3.75 -9.17 -6.78
C GLU A 75 4.79 -9.21 -7.90
N GLN A 76 4.40 -9.03 -9.16
CA GLN A 76 5.33 -8.93 -10.29
C GLN A 76 6.22 -7.69 -10.17
N ALA A 77 5.63 -6.51 -9.91
CA ALA A 77 6.39 -5.28 -9.69
C ALA A 77 7.34 -5.39 -8.47
N TYR A 78 6.89 -6.04 -7.40
CA TYR A 78 7.71 -6.32 -6.22
C TYR A 78 8.90 -7.27 -6.51
N GLN A 79 8.68 -8.32 -7.30
CA GLN A 79 9.75 -9.27 -7.67
C GLN A 79 10.72 -8.70 -8.70
N ALA A 80 10.22 -7.87 -9.63
CA ALA A 80 11.05 -7.14 -10.59
C ALA A 80 11.88 -6.03 -9.92
N ASN A 81 11.49 -5.61 -8.70
CA ASN A 81 12.17 -4.60 -7.89
C ASN A 81 12.30 -3.25 -8.63
N GLU A 82 11.26 -2.91 -9.41
CA GLU A 82 11.18 -1.72 -10.24
C GLU A 82 10.77 -0.49 -9.39
N SER A 83 11.72 0.39 -9.12
CA SER A 83 11.50 1.63 -8.37
C SER A 83 10.61 2.61 -9.15
N GLY A 84 9.68 3.27 -8.45
CA GLY A 84 8.76 4.26 -9.02
C GLY A 84 7.66 3.70 -9.94
N VAL A 85 7.48 2.38 -10.04
CA VAL A 85 6.37 1.77 -10.80
C VAL A 85 5.09 1.79 -9.96
N LYS A 86 4.05 2.44 -10.51
CA LYS A 86 2.70 2.47 -9.95
C LYS A 86 1.80 1.48 -10.68
N VAL A 87 1.14 0.61 -9.92
CA VAL A 87 0.22 -0.40 -10.43
C VAL A 87 -1.21 0.12 -10.30
N ALA A 88 -1.86 0.36 -11.44
CA ALA A 88 -3.28 0.72 -11.47
C ALA A 88 -4.12 -0.46 -10.96
N CYS A 89 -4.93 -0.20 -9.94
CA CYS A 89 -5.73 -1.18 -9.21
C CYS A 89 -7.21 -1.13 -9.61
N ASN A 90 -7.96 -2.18 -9.27
CA ASN A 90 -9.38 -2.37 -9.57
C ASN A 90 -9.65 -2.41 -11.10
N GLU A 91 -10.91 -2.52 -11.52
CA GLU A 91 -11.30 -2.55 -12.95
C GLU A 91 -11.60 -1.17 -13.52
N ASP A 92 -11.79 -0.18 -12.63
CA ASP A 92 -12.07 1.22 -12.95
C ASP A 92 -10.81 2.09 -13.03
N TYR A 93 -9.64 1.54 -12.66
CA TYR A 93 -8.33 2.19 -12.66
C TYR A 93 -8.28 3.53 -11.90
N LEU A 94 -9.15 3.70 -10.90
CA LEU A 94 -9.25 4.95 -10.15
C LEU A 94 -8.17 5.13 -9.08
N PHE A 95 -7.44 4.06 -8.75
CA PHE A 95 -6.40 4.02 -7.73
C PHE A 95 -5.11 3.44 -8.29
N GLU A 96 -3.99 4.00 -7.85
CA GLU A 96 -2.64 3.50 -8.14
C GLU A 96 -1.94 3.11 -6.84
N ALA A 97 -1.33 1.93 -6.85
CA ALA A 97 -0.55 1.39 -5.74
C ALA A 97 0.95 1.43 -6.07
N ASP A 98 1.70 2.04 -5.17
CA ASP A 98 3.15 2.16 -5.18
C ASP A 98 3.75 1.09 -4.24
N VAL A 99 4.47 0.15 -4.83
CA VAL A 99 5.07 -1.01 -4.15
C VAL A 99 6.25 -0.60 -3.27
N GLU A 100 7.00 0.43 -3.68
CA GLU A 100 8.21 0.91 -3.01
C GLU A 100 7.85 1.71 -1.75
N ASN A 101 6.96 2.70 -1.90
CA ASN A 101 6.46 3.52 -0.79
C ASN A 101 5.46 2.76 0.11
N ARG A 102 4.98 1.59 -0.34
CA ARG A 102 3.93 0.78 0.31
C ARG A 102 2.64 1.58 0.53
N GLU A 103 2.22 2.30 -0.51
CA GLU A 103 1.11 3.25 -0.46
C GLU A 103 0.14 3.05 -1.63
N ILE A 104 -1.14 3.34 -1.42
CA ILE A 104 -2.16 3.41 -2.48
C ILE A 104 -2.90 4.74 -2.39
N GLU A 105 -3.07 5.41 -3.53
CA GLU A 105 -3.71 6.72 -3.63
C GLU A 105 -4.64 6.81 -4.85
N PRO A 106 -5.68 7.67 -4.80
CA PRO A 106 -6.52 7.95 -5.96
C PRO A 106 -5.75 8.72 -7.04
N VAL A 107 -6.03 8.39 -8.31
CA VAL A 107 -5.33 8.96 -9.48
C VAL A 107 -5.93 10.30 -9.90
N TYR A 108 -7.26 10.38 -9.95
CA TYR A 108 -7.99 11.48 -10.60
C TYR A 108 -8.50 12.58 -9.64
N TRP A 109 -8.29 12.41 -8.33
CA TRP A 109 -8.67 13.41 -7.33
C TRP A 109 -7.68 13.42 -6.17
N LEU A 110 -7.56 14.57 -5.49
CA LEU A 110 -6.83 14.66 -4.23
C LEU A 110 -7.62 13.90 -3.15
N GLY A 111 -6.99 12.91 -2.53
CA GLY A 111 -7.64 12.10 -1.49
C GLY A 111 -6.64 11.43 -0.55
N PRO A 112 -7.14 10.67 0.44
CA PRO A 112 -6.30 9.99 1.40
C PRO A 112 -5.47 8.87 0.76
N THR A 113 -4.22 8.75 1.21
CA THR A 113 -3.32 7.64 0.88
C THR A 113 -3.38 6.58 1.98
N TYR A 114 -3.48 5.30 1.62
CA TYR A 114 -3.50 4.18 2.56
C TYR A 114 -2.25 3.32 2.44
N GLU A 115 -1.92 2.56 3.49
CA GLU A 115 -0.79 1.62 3.48
C GLU A 115 -1.15 0.33 2.72
N ILE A 116 -0.22 -0.25 1.97
CA ILE A 116 -0.34 -1.59 1.39
C ILE A 116 0.65 -2.58 2.02
N ARG A 117 0.25 -3.85 2.12
CA ARG A 117 1.07 -4.93 2.70
C ARG A 117 1.00 -6.19 1.84
N ARG A 118 2.15 -6.85 1.73
CA ARG A 118 2.31 -8.20 1.19
C ARG A 118 2.11 -9.20 2.32
N GLY A 119 1.16 -10.11 2.18
CA GLY A 119 0.95 -11.24 3.07
C GLY A 119 1.28 -12.56 2.37
N THR A 120 1.91 -13.48 3.09
CA THR A 120 2.14 -14.86 2.68
C THR A 120 1.55 -15.76 3.76
N TRP A 121 0.63 -16.66 3.40
CA TRP A 121 -0.02 -17.53 4.37
C TRP A 121 0.53 -18.96 4.27
N PHE A 122 0.63 -19.66 5.40
CA PHE A 122 0.97 -21.08 5.43
C PHE A 122 -0.28 -21.90 5.07
N GLN A 123 -0.17 -22.71 4.02
CA GLN A 123 -1.25 -23.60 3.56
C GLN A 123 -1.10 -24.99 4.18
#